data_AF-A0A7K4H7I1-F1
#
_entry.id   AF-A0A7K4H7I1-F1
#
_cell.length_a   1.000
_cell.length_b   1.000
_cell.length_c   1.000
_cell.angle_alpha   90.00
_cell.angle_beta   90.00
_cell.angle_gamma   90.00
#
_symmetry.space_group_name_H-M   'P 1'
#
loop_
_entity.id
_entity.type
_entity.pdbx_description
1 polymer ?
#
loop_
_entity_poly.entity_id
_entity_poly.type
_entity_poly.pdbx_seq_one_letter_code
_entity_poly.pdbx_strand_id
1 'polypeptide(L)' 'MVKVKDLEKLIDDFMVEPSEKFKTIKRYLLSEFDWKVDPLKKSEFIIRGIPIEDNRKLSDILNAFLPDEVITLKEV' A
#
# COMPACT_ATOMS: atom_id res chain seq x y z
N MET A 1 2.43 7.46 -10.60
CA MET A 1 2.44 7.91 -9.20
C MET A 1 1.28 7.23 -8.52
N VAL A 2 1.55 6.38 -7.53
CA VAL A 2 0.53 5.55 -6.87
C VAL A 2 -0.14 6.35 -5.77
N LYS A 3 -1.47 6.32 -5.70
CA LYS A 3 -2.29 7.05 -4.73
C LYS A 3 -3.09 6.11 -3.83
N VAL A 4 -3.62 6.62 -2.73
CA VAL A 4 -4.48 5.85 -1.81
C VAL A 4 -5.71 5.28 -2.52
N LYS A 5 -6.33 6.01 -3.45
CA LYS A 5 -7.44 5.48 -4.26
C LYS A 5 -7.05 4.29 -5.15
N ASP A 6 -5.76 4.16 -5.49
CA ASP A 6 -5.29 3.03 -6.26
C ASP A 6 -5.18 1.78 -5.37
N LEU A 7 -4.95 1.96 -4.05
CA LEU A 7 -5.09 0.89 -3.06
C LEU A 7 -6.52 0.39 -2.98
N GLU A 8 -7.49 1.30 -2.95
CA GLU A 8 -8.93 0.96 -2.95
C GLU A 8 -9.31 0.14 -4.18
N LYS A 9 -8.86 0.55 -5.36
CA LYS A 9 -9.04 -0.24 -6.59
C LYS A 9 -8.44 -1.64 -6.51
N LEU A 10 -7.22 -1.78 -5.99
CA LEU A 10 -6.61 -3.10 -5.82
C LEU A 10 -7.41 -3.99 -4.86
N ILE A 11 -8.02 -3.41 -3.82
CA ILE A 11 -8.86 -4.15 -2.87
C ILE A 11 -10.04 -4.75 -3.62
N ASP A 12 -10.70 -3.95 -4.46
CA ASP A 12 -11.83 -4.39 -5.28
C ASP A 12 -11.41 -5.40 -6.36
N ASP A 13 -10.35 -5.09 -7.12
CA ASP A 13 -9.86 -5.90 -8.25
C ASP A 13 -9.44 -7.31 -7.82
N PHE A 14 -8.83 -7.42 -6.63
CA PHE A 14 -8.36 -8.68 -6.07
C PHE A 14 -9.30 -9.28 -5.02
N MET A 15 -10.50 -8.73 -4.85
CA MET A 15 -11.52 -9.18 -3.87
C MET A 15 -10.93 -9.35 -2.46
N VAL A 16 -10.09 -8.39 -2.04
CA VAL A 16 -9.50 -8.39 -0.70
C VAL A 16 -10.51 -7.74 0.26
N GLU A 17 -10.72 -8.36 1.42
CA GLU A 17 -11.62 -7.77 2.41
C GLU A 17 -10.97 -6.53 3.07
N PRO A 18 -11.68 -5.39 3.24
CA PRO A 18 -11.12 -4.21 3.92
C PRO A 18 -10.65 -4.46 5.36
N SER A 19 -11.15 -5.54 5.99
CA SER A 19 -10.73 -5.97 7.33
C SER A 19 -9.36 -6.68 7.35
N GLU A 20 -8.85 -7.08 6.18
CA GLU A 20 -7.54 -7.71 6.01
C GLU A 20 -6.39 -6.74 6.30
N LYS A 21 -5.23 -7.34 6.53
CA LYS A 21 -4.00 -6.61 6.85
C LYS A 21 -3.31 -6.09 5.60
N PHE A 22 -2.59 -4.97 5.72
CA PHE A 22 -1.84 -4.37 4.61
C PHE A 22 -0.84 -5.32 3.93
N LYS A 23 -0.21 -6.23 4.70
CA LYS A 23 0.68 -7.26 4.13
C LYS A 23 0.03 -8.11 3.03
N THR A 24 -1.30 -8.25 3.05
CA THR A 24 -2.06 -9.05 2.08
C THR A 24 -2.04 -8.42 0.70
N ILE A 25 -2.00 -7.08 0.62
CA ILE A 25 -2.04 -6.34 -0.66
C ILE A 25 -0.68 -5.83 -1.13
N LYS A 26 0.35 -5.87 -0.28
CA LYS A 26 1.73 -5.42 -0.61
C LYS A 26 2.24 -5.98 -1.94
N ARG A 27 2.00 -7.27 -2.21
CA ARG A 27 2.49 -7.93 -3.43
C ARG A 27 1.83 -7.36 -4.68
N TYR A 28 0.53 -7.09 -4.63
CA TYR A 28 -0.22 -6.49 -5.72
C TYR A 28 0.20 -5.03 -5.95
N LEU A 29 0.43 -4.27 -4.86
CA LEU A 29 1.02 -2.94 -4.97
C LEU A 29 2.36 -2.95 -5.70
N LEU A 30 3.22 -3.93 -5.43
CA LEU A 30 4.52 -4.06 -6.10
C LEU A 30 4.39 -4.47 -7.58
N SER A 31 3.49 -5.42 -7.90
CA SER A 31 3.32 -5.94 -9.26
C SER A 31 2.63 -4.95 -10.20
N GLU A 32 1.54 -4.32 -9.77
CA GLU A 32 0.68 -3.52 -10.65
C GLU A 32 1.25 -2.15 -11.01
N PHE A 33 2.23 -1.66 -10.25
CA PHE A 33 2.74 -0.30 -10.38
C PHE A 33 4.24 -0.22 -10.72
N ASP A 34 4.83 -1.31 -11.20
CA ASP A 34 6.23 -1.41 -11.66
C ASP A 34 7.24 -0.72 -10.71
N TRP A 35 7.13 -1.03 -9.42
CA TRP A 35 8.05 -0.48 -8.43
C TRP A 35 9.44 -1.07 -8.63
N LYS A 36 10.42 -0.21 -8.90
CA LYS A 36 11.83 -0.60 -8.94
C LYS A 36 12.35 -0.75 -7.52
N VAL A 37 12.38 -1.97 -7.02
CA VAL A 37 12.85 -2.33 -5.68
C VAL A 37 13.97 -3.35 -5.74
N ASP A 38 14.97 -3.18 -4.88
CA ASP A 38 15.94 -4.24 -4.63
C ASP A 38 15.32 -5.28 -3.68
N PRO A 39 15.11 -6.54 -4.13
CA PRO A 39 14.53 -7.58 -3.29
C PRO A 39 15.43 -7.98 -2.10
N LEU A 40 16.71 -7.61 -2.10
CA LEU A 40 17.64 -7.86 -1.01
C LEU A 40 17.55 -6.79 0.09
N LYS A 41 16.91 -5.65 -0.18
CA LYS A 41 16.73 -4.56 0.79
C LYS A 41 15.34 -4.60 1.39
N LYS A 42 15.24 -4.13 2.63
CA LYS A 42 13.93 -3.92 3.24
C LYS A 42 13.29 -2.69 2.59
N SER A 43 12.01 -2.80 2.28
CA SER A 43 11.24 -1.70 1.68
C SER A 43 10.01 -1.42 2.51
N GLU A 44 9.72 -0.13 2.73
CA GLU A 44 8.57 0.34 3.50
C GLU A 44 7.69 1.24 2.64
N PHE A 45 6.39 0.95 2.63
CA PHE A 45 5.41 1.85 2.01
C PHE A 45 5.12 3.00 2.96
N ILE A 46 5.06 4.22 2.42
CA ILE A 46 4.93 5.46 3.18
C ILE A 46 3.85 6.32 2.54
N ILE A 47 2.93 6.84 3.36
CA ILE A 47 1.97 7.89 2.99
C ILE A 47 2.24 9.10 3.88
N ARG A 48 2.49 10.27 3.28
CA ARG A 48 2.80 11.52 4.02
C ARG A 48 3.92 11.40 5.06
N GLY A 49 4.95 10.62 4.76
CA GLY A 49 6.07 10.40 5.68
C GLY A 49 5.77 9.40 6.81
N ILE A 50 4.56 8.84 6.88
CA ILE A 50 4.16 7.83 7.86
C ILE A 50 4.30 6.44 7.23
N PRO A 51 5.12 5.54 7.79
CA PRO A 51 5.19 4.15 7.34
C PRO A 51 3.86 3.42 7.53
N ILE A 52 3.48 2.61 6.55
CA ILE A 52 2.31 1.74 6.65
C ILE A 52 2.76 0.41 7.26
N GLU A 53 2.26 0.12 8.46
CA GLU A 53 2.54 -1.14 9.14
C GLU A 53 1.85 -2.33 8.47
N ASP A 54 2.58 -3.44 8.35
CA ASP A 54 2.09 -4.68 7.73
C ASP A 54 0.83 -5.27 8.39
N ASN A 55 0.66 -5.02 9.68
CA ASN A 55 -0.46 -5.54 10.45
C ASN A 55 -1.66 -4.58 10.53
N ARG A 56 -1.54 -3.37 9.99
CA ARG A 56 -2.63 -2.40 9.97
C ARG A 56 -3.71 -2.87 9.00
N LYS A 57 -4.99 -2.68 9.37
CA LYS A 57 -6.10 -3.04 8.49
C LYS A 57 -6.18 -2.09 7.30
N LEU A 58 -6.61 -2.60 6.16
CA LEU A 58 -6.80 -1.81 4.95
C LEU A 58 -7.83 -0.70 5.16
N SER A 59 -8.96 -1.01 5.83
CA SER A 59 -9.96 -0.03 6.22
C SER A 59 -9.38 1.13 7.04
N ASP A 60 -8.47 0.82 7.97
CA ASP A 60 -7.86 1.84 8.85
C ASP A 60 -6.88 2.73 8.08
N ILE A 61 -6.33 2.24 6.97
CA ILE A 61 -5.47 3.00 6.06
C ILE A 61 -6.36 3.91 5.21
N LEU A 62 -7.38 3.35 4.55
CA LEU A 62 -8.30 4.09 3.68
C LEU A 62 -9.02 5.22 4.44
N ASN A 63 -9.38 5.00 5.71
CA ASN A 63 -10.05 6.02 6.53
C ASN A 63 -9.10 7.10 7.07
N ALA A 64 -7.80 6.82 7.18
CA ALA A 64 -6.83 7.73 7.77
C ALA A 64 -6.16 8.68 6.77
N PHE A 65 -6.24 8.35 5.48
CA PHE A 65 -5.55 9.03 4.41
C PHE A 65 -6.51 9.44 3.31
N LEU A 66 -6.25 10.58 2.67
CA LEU A 66 -7.11 11.06 1.59
C LEU A 66 -6.88 10.25 0.31
N PRO A 67 -7.90 10.03 -0.53
CA PRO A 67 -7.78 9.23 -1.75
C PRO A 67 -6.67 9.68 -2.73
N ASP A 68 -6.36 10.97 -2.77
CA ASP A 68 -5.32 11.53 -3.64
C ASP A 68 -3.92 11.62 -3.01
N GLU A 69 -3.78 11.24 -1.73
CA GLU A 69 -2.47 11.15 -1.09
C GLU A 69 -1.62 10.08 -1.77
N VAL A 70 -0.32 10.35 -1.84
CA VAL A 70 0.62 9.54 -2.60
C VAL A 70 1.17 8.44 -1.69
N ILE A 71 1.12 7.21 -2.19
CA ILE A 71 1.85 6.09 -1.64
C ILE A 71 3.24 6.12 -2.27
N THR A 72 4.27 6.11 -1.44
CA THR A 72 5.67 6.01 -1.84
C THR A 72 6.28 4.75 -1.26
N LEU A 73 7.37 4.29 -1.86
CA LEU A 73 8.13 3.15 -1.37
C LEU A 73 9.55 3.61 -1.08
N LYS A 74 10.07 3.27 0.11
CA LYS A 74 11.39 3.66 0.56
C LYS A 74 12.20 2.42 0.95
N GLU A 75 13.40 2.30 0.40
CA GLU A 75 14.37 1.29 0.82
C GLU A 75 15.02 1.71 2.15
N VAL A 76 15.18 0.75 3.07
CA VAL A 76 15.76 0.92 4.42
C VAL A 76 16.97 0.01 4.59
#